data_AF-A0A4P5T6P9-F1
#
_entry.id   AF-A0A4P5T6P9-F1
#
_cell.length_a   1.000
_cell.length_b   1.000
_cell.length_c   1.000
_cell.angle_alpha   90.00
_cell.angle_beta   90.00
_cell.angle_gamma   90.00
#
_symmetry.space_group_name_H-M   'P 1'
#
loop_
_entity.id
_entity.type
_entity.pdbx_description
1 polymer ?
#
loop_
_entity_poly.entity_id
_entity_poly.type
_entity_poly.pdbx_seq_one_letter_code
_entity_poly.pdbx_strand_id
1 'polypeptide(L)'
;MGAQKIVDPIKQEYQAVVNYSIMALIQLELPEDYPFDISLEEAVSLYNKQVGIAKNLMSNKNHDYGEVWREMRLSSLVDIMLTKLLRIKQIEDNFGKTNVSEGVDSNYQDILNYAVFSLIKITEQSEV
;
A
#
# COMPACT_ATOMS: atom_id res chain seq x y z
N MET A 1 31.60 -16.30 11.15
CA MET A 1 30.45 -15.37 11.05
C MET A 1 29.87 -15.52 9.66
N GLY A 2 28.86 -16.37 9.50
CA GLY A 2 28.15 -16.50 8.22
C GLY A 2 27.21 -15.33 8.09
N ALA A 3 27.52 -14.37 7.22
CA ALA A 3 26.58 -13.33 6.85
C ALA A 3 25.35 -14.03 6.22
N GLN A 4 24.20 -13.92 6.86
CA GLN A 4 22.94 -14.44 6.37
C GLN A 4 22.56 -13.64 5.11
N LYS A 5 23.00 -14.10 3.95
CA LYS A 5 22.65 -13.57 2.61
C LYS A 5 21.32 -14.16 2.11
N ILE A 6 20.35 -14.34 3.00
CA ILE A 6 19.01 -14.79 2.60
C ILE A 6 18.08 -13.68 3.05
N VAL A 7 17.77 -12.77 2.12
CA VAL A 7 16.72 -11.78 2.30
C VAL A 7 15.42 -12.58 2.45
N ASP A 8 14.64 -12.30 3.50
CA ASP A 8 13.36 -12.96 3.73
C ASP A 8 12.45 -12.73 2.50
N PRO A 9 12.10 -13.80 1.74
CA PRO A 9 11.26 -13.66 0.55
C PRO A 9 9.92 -13.01 0.88
N ILE A 10 9.36 -13.29 2.07
CA ILE A 10 8.05 -12.77 2.47
C ILE A 10 8.11 -11.26 2.67
N LYS A 11 9.17 -10.74 3.31
CA LYS A 11 9.35 -9.29 3.50
C LYS A 11 9.40 -8.55 2.16
N GLN A 12 10.05 -9.13 1.15
CA GLN A 12 10.14 -8.54 -0.19
C GLN A 12 8.78 -8.47 -0.87
N GLU A 13 7.90 -9.47 -0.70
CA GLU A 13 6.55 -9.43 -1.27
C GLU A 13 5.74 -8.25 -0.71
N TYR A 14 5.79 -7.99 0.60
CA TYR A 14 5.11 -6.82 1.17
C TYR A 14 5.72 -5.49 0.71
N GLN A 15 7.06 -5.42 0.52
CA GLN A 15 7.70 -4.24 -0.07
C GLN A 15 7.24 -4.01 -1.51
N ALA A 16 7.09 -5.08 -2.29
CA ALA A 16 6.55 -5.01 -3.64
C ALA A 16 5.11 -4.48 -3.64
N VAL A 17 4.25 -4.97 -2.73
CA VAL A 17 2.88 -4.45 -2.58
C VAL A 17 2.87 -2.95 -2.28
N VAL A 18 3.72 -2.47 -1.35
CA VAL A 18 3.85 -1.03 -1.06
C VAL A 18 4.22 -0.25 -2.32
N ASN A 19 5.24 -0.70 -3.06
CA ASN A 19 5.72 -0.02 -4.25
C ASN A 19 4.65 0.01 -5.36
N TYR A 20 3.98 -1.11 -5.61
CA TYR A 20 2.92 -1.17 -6.63
C TYR A 20 1.70 -0.34 -6.25
N SER A 21 1.32 -0.28 -4.97
CA SER A 21 0.25 0.61 -4.53
C SER A 21 0.62 2.08 -4.74
N ILE A 22 1.87 2.48 -4.47
CA ILE A 22 2.33 3.84 -4.73
C ILE A 22 2.34 4.14 -6.23
N MET A 23 2.84 3.23 -7.06
CA MET A 23 2.82 3.40 -8.52
C MET A 23 1.40 3.54 -9.06
N ALA A 24 0.46 2.74 -8.56
CA ALA A 24 -0.95 2.84 -8.93
C ALA A 24 -1.54 4.19 -8.53
N LEU A 25 -1.28 4.67 -7.31
CA LEU A 25 -1.73 5.98 -6.84
C LEU A 25 -1.15 7.14 -7.65
N ILE A 26 0.12 7.05 -8.07
CA ILE A 26 0.73 8.02 -8.98
C ILE A 26 -0.02 8.01 -10.32
N GLN A 27 -0.23 6.84 -10.92
CA GLN A 27 -0.91 6.72 -12.21
C GLN A 27 -2.36 7.24 -12.17
N LEU A 28 -3.07 7.06 -11.05
CA LEU A 28 -4.43 7.59 -10.88
C LEU A 28 -4.49 9.11 -10.80
N GLU A 29 -3.41 9.78 -10.41
CA GLU A 29 -3.32 11.23 -10.33
C GLU A 29 -2.84 11.88 -11.65
N LEU A 30 -2.11 11.14 -12.46
CA LEU A 30 -1.55 11.63 -13.71
C LEU A 30 -2.59 11.59 -14.85
N PRO A 31 -2.53 12.53 -15.82
CA PRO A 31 -3.32 12.46 -17.04
C PRO A 31 -3.05 11.17 -17.84
N GLU A 32 -4.06 10.69 -18.60
CA GLU A 32 -3.93 9.49 -19.43
C GLU A 32 -2.81 9.60 -20.50
N ASP A 33 -2.52 10.80 -20.97
CA ASP A 33 -1.50 11.10 -21.97
C ASP A 33 -0.14 11.50 -21.36
N TYR A 34 0.03 11.30 -20.05
CA TYR A 34 1.26 11.67 -19.37
C TYR A 34 2.46 10.84 -19.86
N PRO A 35 3.64 11.46 -20.08
CA PRO A 35 4.79 10.76 -20.68
C PRO A 35 5.25 9.55 -19.85
N PHE A 36 5.58 8.45 -20.53
CA PHE A 36 6.16 7.26 -19.89
C PHE A 36 7.59 7.49 -19.39
N ASP A 37 8.35 8.34 -20.09
CA ASP A 37 9.72 8.71 -19.71
C ASP A 37 9.69 9.99 -18.87
N ILE A 38 9.63 9.81 -17.55
CA ILE A 38 9.83 10.89 -16.58
C ILE A 38 11.25 10.90 -16.02
N SER A 39 11.70 12.07 -15.57
CA SER A 39 12.98 12.19 -14.88
C SER A 39 12.96 11.44 -13.54
N LEU A 40 14.14 11.04 -13.06
CA LEU A 40 14.28 10.42 -11.74
C LEU A 40 13.80 11.37 -10.64
N GLU A 41 14.13 12.66 -10.76
CA GLU A 41 13.73 13.70 -9.82
C GLU A 41 12.20 13.82 -9.72
N GLU A 42 11.51 13.76 -10.86
CA GLU A 42 10.05 13.80 -10.93
C GLU A 42 9.43 12.52 -10.35
N ALA A 43 9.95 11.35 -10.71
CA ALA A 43 9.51 10.07 -10.16
C ALA A 43 9.63 10.03 -8.63
N VAL A 44 10.77 10.50 -8.09
CA VAL A 44 11.00 10.59 -6.64
C VAL A 44 10.06 11.59 -5.98
N SER A 45 9.78 12.73 -6.62
CA SER A 45 8.84 13.73 -6.13
C SER A 45 7.42 13.17 -6.01
N LEU A 46 6.91 12.52 -7.08
CA LEU A 46 5.60 11.87 -7.11
C LEU A 46 5.50 10.76 -6.07
N TYR A 47 6.54 9.93 -5.94
CA TYR A 47 6.62 8.88 -4.94
C TYR A 47 6.54 9.43 -3.52
N ASN A 48 7.38 10.42 -3.19
CA ASN A 48 7.40 11.04 -1.86
C ASN A 48 6.07 11.71 -1.51
N LYS A 49 5.40 12.31 -2.49
CA LYS A 49 4.06 12.88 -2.31
C LYS A 49 3.06 11.80 -1.88
N GLN A 50 2.98 10.68 -2.59
CA GLN A 50 2.06 9.59 -2.26
C GLN A 50 2.41 8.94 -0.91
N VAL A 51 3.70 8.78 -0.59
CA VAL A 51 4.13 8.33 0.75
C VAL A 51 3.65 9.30 1.84
N GLY A 52 3.74 10.61 1.61
CA GLY A 52 3.26 11.62 2.56
C GLY A 52 1.75 11.53 2.80
N ILE A 53 0.97 11.37 1.74
CA ILE A 53 -0.50 11.18 1.80
C ILE A 53 -0.83 9.91 2.61
N ALA A 54 -0.22 8.78 2.25
CA ALA A 54 -0.46 7.50 2.91
C ALA A 54 -0.07 7.54 4.39
N LYS A 55 1.08 8.15 4.72
CA LYS A 55 1.54 8.31 6.11
C LYS A 55 0.55 9.14 6.94
N ASN A 56 0.04 10.24 6.39
CA ASN A 56 -0.96 11.05 7.07
C ASN A 56 -2.25 10.26 7.31
N LEU A 57 -2.73 9.51 6.30
CA LEU A 57 -3.91 8.65 6.43
C LEU A 57 -3.69 7.58 7.51
N MET A 58 -2.53 6.92 7.50
CA MET A 58 -2.15 5.91 8.50
C MET A 58 -2.13 6.50 9.91
N SER A 59 -1.54 7.69 10.08
CA SER A 59 -1.51 8.39 11.37
C SER A 59 -2.92 8.73 11.88
N ASN A 60 -3.81 9.19 11.00
CA ASN A 60 -5.20 9.46 11.36
C ASN A 60 -5.92 8.16 11.77
N LYS A 61 -5.77 7.08 10.99
CA LYS A 61 -6.37 5.77 11.33
C LYS A 61 -5.85 5.21 12.65
N ASN A 62 -4.55 5.32 12.91
CA ASN A 62 -3.99 4.90 14.20
C ASN A 62 -4.50 5.75 15.37
N HIS A 63 -4.83 7.03 15.13
CA HIS A 63 -5.48 7.85 16.15
C HIS A 63 -6.91 7.38 16.44
N ASP A 64 -7.69 7.10 15.38
CA ASP A 64 -9.10 6.75 15.49
C ASP A 64 -9.34 5.32 16.02
N TYR A 65 -8.49 4.37 15.63
CA TYR A 65 -8.66 2.93 15.92
C TYR A 65 -7.58 2.36 16.85
N GLY A 66 -6.60 3.17 17.27
CA GLY A 66 -5.42 2.70 18.00
C GLY A 66 -4.55 1.77 17.16
N GLU A 67 -3.65 1.05 17.83
CA GLU A 67 -2.75 0.07 17.19
C GLU A 67 -3.36 -1.35 17.14
N VAL A 68 -4.68 -1.48 16.99
CA VAL A 68 -5.39 -2.79 16.98
C VAL A 68 -4.81 -3.76 15.95
N TRP A 69 -4.28 -3.27 14.83
CA TRP A 69 -3.60 -4.07 13.81
C TRP A 69 -2.39 -4.85 14.35
N ARG A 70 -1.78 -4.42 15.46
CA ARG A 70 -0.69 -5.17 16.13
C ARG A 70 -1.16 -6.48 16.73
N GLU A 71 -2.42 -6.59 17.14
CA GLU A 71 -2.99 -7.83 17.66
C GLU A 71 -3.50 -8.77 16.54
N MET A 72 -3.58 -8.27 15.31
CA MET A 72 -4.04 -9.05 14.17
C MET A 72 -2.98 -10.03 13.68
N ARG A 73 -3.42 -11.15 13.11
CA ARG A 73 -2.54 -12.09 12.40
C ARG A 73 -2.12 -11.49 11.06
N LEU A 74 -0.90 -11.81 10.59
CA LEU A 74 -0.44 -11.41 9.25
C LEU A 74 -1.41 -11.87 8.15
N SER A 75 -1.98 -13.08 8.27
CA SER A 75 -2.98 -13.58 7.33
C SER A 75 -4.23 -12.69 7.28
N SER A 76 -4.68 -12.17 8.42
CA SER A 76 -5.84 -11.27 8.47
C SER A 76 -5.57 -9.94 7.77
N LEU A 77 -4.33 -9.42 7.84
CA LEU A 77 -3.95 -8.23 7.09
C LEU A 77 -3.95 -8.52 5.59
N VAL A 78 -3.48 -9.71 5.17
CA VAL A 78 -3.55 -10.15 3.77
C VAL A 78 -5.00 -10.27 3.29
N ASP A 79 -5.88 -10.87 4.07
CA ASP A 79 -7.30 -11.01 3.71
C ASP A 79 -7.97 -9.64 3.50
N ILE A 80 -7.61 -8.64 4.32
CA ILE A 80 -8.09 -7.26 4.16
C ILE A 80 -7.55 -6.64 2.86
N MET A 81 -6.25 -6.78 2.58
CA MET A 81 -5.67 -6.30 1.32
C MET A 81 -6.35 -6.94 0.10
N LEU A 82 -6.59 -8.26 0.13
CA LEU A 82 -7.27 -8.97 -0.95
C LEU A 82 -8.73 -8.50 -1.13
N THR A 83 -9.42 -8.18 -0.04
CA THR A 83 -10.77 -7.62 -0.09
C THR A 83 -10.78 -6.24 -0.77
N LYS A 84 -9.80 -5.39 -0.46
CA LYS A 84 -9.62 -4.07 -1.10
C LYS A 84 -9.23 -4.20 -2.57
N LEU A 85 -8.39 -5.17 -2.92
CA LEU A 85 -8.04 -5.45 -4.31
C LEU A 85 -9.25 -5.96 -5.11
N LEU A 86 -10.05 -6.86 -4.53
CA LEU A 86 -11.30 -7.30 -5.15
C LEU A 86 -12.25 -6.12 -5.36
N ARG A 87 -12.29 -5.17 -4.42
CA ARG A 87 -13.10 -3.96 -4.54
C ARG A 87 -12.65 -3.09 -5.71
N ILE A 88 -11.34 -2.89 -5.90
CA ILE A 88 -10.79 -2.16 -7.06
C ILE A 88 -11.26 -2.82 -8.35
N LYS A 89 -11.08 -4.14 -8.48
CA LYS A 89 -11.50 -4.90 -9.66
C LYS A 89 -12.99 -4.72 -9.97
N GLN A 90 -13.84 -4.77 -8.95
CA GLN A 90 -15.28 -4.54 -9.12
C GLN A 90 -15.60 -3.13 -9.63
N ILE A 91 -14.85 -2.11 -9.19
CA ILE A 91 -15.06 -0.73 -9.65
C ILE A 91 -14.67 -0.60 -11.12
N GLU A 92 -13.55 -1.21 -11.51
CA GLU A 92 -13.06 -1.25 -12.90
C GLU A 92 -14.03 -2.02 -13.81
N ASP A 93 -14.48 -3.21 -13.40
CA ASP A 93 -15.43 -4.05 -14.15
C ASP A 93 -16.78 -3.33 -14.37
N ASN A 94 -17.16 -2.42 -13.46
CA ASN A 94 -18.37 -1.61 -13.58
C ASN A 94 -18.16 -0.31 -14.38
N PHE A 95 -17.05 -0.15 -15.10
CA PHE A 95 -16.67 1.06 -15.83
C PHE A 95 -16.69 2.32 -14.94
N GLY A 96 -16.27 2.19 -13.68
CA GLY A 96 -16.29 3.30 -12.71
C GLY A 96 -17.69 3.69 -12.20
N LYS A 97 -18.76 2.96 -12.56
CA LYS A 97 -20.10 3.18 -12.00
C LYS A 97 -20.18 2.66 -10.58
N THR A 98 -19.86 3.51 -9.62
CA THR A 98 -20.04 3.22 -8.20
C THR A 98 -21.28 3.93 -7.66
N ASN A 99 -22.12 3.20 -6.94
CA ASN A 99 -23.02 3.82 -5.96
C ASN A 99 -22.13 4.42 -4.87
N VAL A 100 -21.89 5.73 -4.95
CA VAL A 100 -21.38 6.65 -3.92
C VAL A 100 -20.82 5.95 -2.67
N SER A 101 -19.50 5.75 -2.56
CA SER A 101 -18.83 5.72 -1.24
C SER A 101 -17.30 5.59 -1.25
N GLU A 102 -16.64 5.04 -2.28
CA GLU A 102 -15.17 4.82 -2.19
C GLU A 102 -14.54 4.76 -3.59
N GLY A 103 -13.50 5.60 -3.81
CA GLY A 103 -12.71 5.59 -5.04
C GLY A 103 -11.66 4.47 -5.07
N VAL A 104 -11.08 4.25 -6.25
CA VAL A 104 -10.00 3.27 -6.46
C VAL A 104 -8.75 3.65 -5.65
N ASP A 105 -8.48 4.95 -5.55
CA ASP A 105 -7.41 5.56 -4.76
C ASP A 105 -7.48 5.19 -3.28
N SER A 106 -8.64 5.34 -2.63
CA SER A 106 -8.81 4.97 -1.21
C SER A 106 -8.49 3.50 -0.95
N ASN A 107 -8.86 2.62 -1.88
CA ASN A 107 -8.60 1.19 -1.76
C ASN A 107 -7.09 0.87 -1.90
N TYR A 108 -6.37 1.54 -2.79
CA TYR A 108 -4.92 1.42 -2.88
C TYR A 108 -4.19 1.98 -1.65
N GLN A 109 -4.68 3.10 -1.09
CA GLN A 109 -4.13 3.65 0.16
C GLN A 109 -4.30 2.68 1.34
N ASP A 110 -5.44 2.00 1.43
CA ASP A 110 -5.66 0.95 2.43
C ASP A 110 -4.70 -0.22 2.23
N ILE A 111 -4.57 -0.75 0.99
CA ILE A 111 -3.64 -1.84 0.69
C ILE A 111 -2.21 -1.46 1.10
N LEU A 112 -1.76 -0.26 0.75
CA LEU A 112 -0.45 0.28 1.12
C LEU A 112 -0.26 0.26 2.64
N ASN A 113 -1.22 0.78 3.40
CA ASN A 113 -1.11 0.86 4.86
C ASN A 113 -1.07 -0.53 5.52
N TYR A 114 -1.90 -1.48 5.06
CA TYR A 114 -1.87 -2.84 5.59
C TYR A 114 -0.59 -3.60 5.22
N ALA A 115 0.01 -3.32 4.07
CA ALA A 115 1.33 -3.84 3.71
C ALA A 115 2.43 -3.27 4.63
N VAL A 116 2.38 -1.96 4.93
CA VAL A 116 3.29 -1.31 5.89
C VAL A 116 3.14 -1.90 7.30
N PHE A 117 1.90 -2.08 7.78
CA PHE A 117 1.64 -2.74 9.07
C PHE A 117 2.20 -4.17 9.12
N SER A 118 2.07 -4.92 8.04
CA SER A 118 2.64 -6.25 7.92
C SER A 118 4.17 -6.22 8.00
N LEU A 119 4.82 -5.27 7.33
CA LEU A 119 6.28 -5.07 7.39
C LEU A 119 6.78 -4.70 8.79
N ILE A 120 6.05 -3.85 9.51
CA ILE A 120 6.37 -3.49 10.89
C ILE A 120 6.31 -4.75 11.76
N LYS A 121 5.22 -5.53 11.70
CA LYS A 121 5.07 -6.77 12.48
C LYS A 121 6.15 -7.80 12.18
N ILE A 122 6.50 -8.00 10.91
CA ILE A 122 7.56 -8.93 10.51
C ILE A 122 8.91 -8.49 11.08
N THR A 123 9.19 -7.18 11.04
CA THR A 123 10.44 -6.64 11.57
C THR A 123 10.51 -6.81 13.09
N GLU A 124 9.44 -6.49 13.82
CA GLU A 124 9.37 -6.66 15.28
C GLU A 124 9.50 -8.12 15.71
N GLN A 125 8.93 -9.07 14.95
CA GLN A 125 9.07 -10.51 15.24
C GLN A 125 10.46 -11.06 14.94
N SER A 126 11.22 -10.42 14.07
CA SER A 126 12.58 -10.84 13.71
C SER A 126 13.64 -10.34 14.70
N GLU A 127 13.29 -9.37 15.56
CA GLU A 127 14.17 -8.78 16.58
C GLU A 127 14.06 -9.48 17.94
N VAL A 128 13.16 -10.46 18.08
CA VAL A 128 12.93 -11.30 19.27
C VAL A 128 13.57 -12.67 19.08
#